data_AF-A0A401ZMN8-F1
#
_entry.id   AF-A0A401ZMN8-F1
#
_cell.length_a   1.000
_cell.length_b   1.000
_cell.length_c   1.000
_cell.angle_alpha   90.00
_cell.angle_beta   90.00
_cell.angle_gamma   90.00
#
_symmetry.space_group_name_H-M   'P 1'
#
loop_
_entity.id
_entity.type
_entity.pdbx_description
1 polymer ?
#
loop_
_entity_poly.entity_id
_entity_poly.type
_entity_poly.pdbx_seq_one_letter_code
_entity_poly.pdbx_strand_id
1 'polypeptide(L)'
;MPEVQIAVEHVIFTRVERTYSPQGYSGYQIVYQSPSLGAETAQIEKYVQCFQPGKQPVRRHQFFWTEKGQAVFTRSVPLTSPDPEVIDKNQRDAFLVHALVVSREHFARVRNDPFAIFAAAENNQLLTTDVAQLVAYLRKDPPPTQLVVPIRSGAMYPPEWSVWNLYLLCVAAPNLHEQKQSILMIAADPEEIFQLLSCMLAWLPADQRVACTFDTFVDHCTPPAGNFWIVGGTRSIGNSSFISMPLAERKVVSLKGSDERSLYTTWFAYALQNTESDAQINEDLYTAQVVAEVFTAHRALPAFPLSKRALNTFYNLNSRAITTRLAKALATVLPGHIAELLAPSLHTYIYEPLPTILSIAAQETCDTQMLAHITLAKIVYYWLLNEQPEWKEWESVLTFSEQATYMPLILLANVKAKARPQTLLSSMKARSPFFSTSDDKPQAQDVAVGALLKTGELPQVLDELLAGVQPVQDPLPSDTAQAARQSQSSSTRRLQLSDEEFQMLVNALLHQQAGNLLQGRCVWRVEYLQNSRIVRSLVKAVDASQNVAAEFVHALHHHPLYSR
;
A
#
# COMPACT_ATOMS: atom_id res chain seq x y z
N MET A 1 11.38 -14.88 7.37
CA MET A 1 11.50 -13.46 6.98
C MET A 1 12.12 -13.43 5.59
N PRO A 2 11.71 -12.53 4.69
CA PRO A 2 12.40 -12.38 3.41
C PRO A 2 13.85 -11.95 3.66
N GLU A 3 14.79 -12.62 2.98
CA GLU A 3 16.20 -12.27 2.96
C GLU A 3 16.55 -11.67 1.60
N VAL A 4 17.43 -10.68 1.60
CA VAL A 4 17.84 -9.96 0.39
C VAL A 4 19.34 -9.99 0.29
N GLN A 5 19.85 -10.47 -0.84
CA GLN A 5 21.27 -10.36 -1.16
C GLN A 5 21.57 -9.00 -1.79
N ILE A 6 22.49 -8.26 -1.18
CA ILE A 6 22.95 -6.94 -1.64
C ILE A 6 24.46 -6.96 -1.92
N ALA A 7 24.90 -6.17 -2.90
CA ALA A 7 26.33 -5.92 -3.10
C ALA A 7 26.83 -4.87 -2.10
N VAL A 8 27.98 -5.14 -1.51
CA VAL A 8 28.67 -4.27 -0.55
C VAL A 8 30.09 -4.03 -1.00
N GLU A 9 30.57 -2.81 -0.81
CA GLU A 9 31.96 -2.43 -1.02
C GLU A 9 32.59 -2.10 0.34
N HIS A 10 33.88 -2.31 0.48
CA HIS A 10 34.61 -2.13 1.73
C HIS A 10 35.69 -1.07 1.61
N VAL A 11 35.82 -0.27 2.67
CA VAL A 11 37.02 0.50 2.96
C VAL A 11 37.40 0.22 4.41
N ILE A 12 38.67 -0.11 4.63
CA ILE A 12 39.21 -0.29 5.97
C ILE A 12 40.30 0.74 6.18
N PHE A 13 40.17 1.48 7.28
CA PHE A 13 41.16 2.43 7.73
C PHE A 13 41.76 1.97 9.04
N THR A 14 43.04 2.25 9.22
CA THR A 14 43.68 2.17 10.52
C THR A 14 44.82 3.17 10.58
N ARG A 15 45.35 3.38 11.78
CA ARG A 15 46.58 4.13 11.96
C ARG A 15 47.75 3.17 11.80
N VAL A 16 48.64 3.44 10.85
CA VAL A 16 49.85 2.65 10.62
C VAL A 16 51.09 3.49 10.86
N GLU A 17 52.15 2.85 11.35
CA GLU A 17 53.47 3.46 11.45
C GLU A 17 54.17 3.49 10.10
N ARG A 18 55.15 4.39 9.98
CA ARG A 18 55.89 4.64 8.73
C ARG A 18 56.44 3.37 8.10
N THR A 19 56.94 2.46 8.93
CA THR A 19 57.57 1.20 8.54
C THR A 19 56.60 0.20 7.93
N TYR A 20 55.31 0.30 8.26
CA TYR A 20 54.26 -0.65 7.85
C TYR A 20 53.24 -0.03 6.89
N SER A 21 53.38 1.27 6.64
CA SER A 21 52.64 1.98 5.60
C SER A 21 53.11 1.54 4.21
N PRO A 22 52.20 1.12 3.33
CA PRO A 22 52.51 0.91 1.91
C PRO A 22 53.09 2.16 1.23
N GLN A 23 52.81 3.34 1.80
CA GLN A 23 53.19 4.65 1.28
C GLN A 23 54.44 5.23 1.98
N GLY A 24 54.96 4.56 3.02
CA GLY A 24 56.18 5.00 3.71
C GLY A 24 56.03 6.27 4.56
N TYR A 25 54.81 6.57 5.05
CA TYR A 25 54.51 7.64 6.00
C TYR A 25 53.72 7.09 7.20
N SER A 26 53.81 7.69 8.39
CA SER A 26 52.96 7.30 9.53
C SER A 26 51.65 8.06 9.53
N GLY A 27 50.59 7.48 10.10
CA GLY A 27 49.31 8.17 10.30
C GLY A 27 48.09 7.33 9.94
N TYR A 28 46.95 8.00 9.85
CA TYR A 28 45.68 7.40 9.41
C TYR A 28 45.78 7.06 7.92
N GLN A 29 45.52 5.80 7.56
CA GLN A 29 45.64 5.32 6.18
C GLN A 29 44.56 4.31 5.84
N ILE A 30 44.26 4.25 4.55
CA ILE A 30 43.46 3.19 3.94
C ILE A 30 44.36 1.95 3.84
N VAL A 31 43.98 0.88 4.54
CA VAL A 31 44.68 -0.41 4.44
C VAL A 31 44.01 -1.35 3.45
N TYR A 32 42.71 -1.18 3.21
CA TYR A 32 41.96 -1.90 2.19
C TYR A 32 40.94 -0.96 1.54
N GLN A 33 40.80 -1.04 0.22
CA GLN A 33 39.75 -0.37 -0.54
C GLN A 33 39.30 -1.27 -1.67
N SER A 34 37.98 -1.39 -1.82
CA SER A 34 37.41 -2.15 -2.92
C SER A 34 37.66 -1.45 -4.25
N PRO A 35 37.97 -2.16 -5.35
CA PRO A 35 38.43 -1.54 -6.60
C PRO A 35 37.43 -0.58 -7.25
N SER A 36 36.14 -0.73 -6.97
CA SER A 36 35.06 0.09 -7.53
C SER A 36 34.93 1.45 -6.83
N LEU A 37 35.51 1.62 -5.64
CA LEU A 37 35.46 2.85 -4.88
C LEU A 37 36.49 3.86 -5.39
N GLY A 38 36.05 5.09 -5.64
CA GLY A 38 36.88 6.20 -6.13
C GLY A 38 37.06 7.32 -5.13
N ALA A 39 36.74 8.56 -5.54
CA ALA A 39 36.93 9.78 -4.75
C ALA A 39 36.09 9.85 -3.47
N GLU A 40 34.99 9.09 -3.39
CA GLU A 40 34.14 8.98 -2.20
C GLU A 40 34.90 8.46 -0.97
N THR A 41 35.99 7.73 -1.16
CA THR A 41 36.83 7.22 -0.06
C THR A 41 37.39 8.37 0.79
N ALA A 42 37.79 9.49 0.17
CA ALA A 42 38.27 10.68 0.89
C ALA A 42 37.14 11.37 1.68
N GLN A 43 35.91 11.31 1.19
CA GLN A 43 34.74 11.77 1.93
C GLN A 43 34.49 10.88 3.16
N ILE A 44 34.51 9.56 2.99
CA ILE A 44 34.34 8.60 4.08
C ILE A 44 35.39 8.86 5.16
N GLU A 45 36.67 8.93 4.77
CA GLU A 45 37.81 9.26 5.64
C GLU A 45 37.53 10.50 6.50
N LYS A 46 37.06 11.59 5.89
CA LYS A 46 36.76 12.84 6.59
C LYS A 46 35.75 12.67 7.73
N TYR A 47 34.77 11.77 7.60
CA TYR A 47 33.78 11.48 8.65
C TYR A 47 34.31 10.55 9.74
N VAL A 48 35.25 9.65 9.41
CA VAL A 48 35.70 8.60 10.32
C VAL A 48 37.03 8.89 11.02
N GLN A 49 37.90 9.73 10.43
CA GLN A 49 39.27 10.04 10.90
C GLN A 49 39.36 10.56 12.34
N CYS A 50 38.24 11.01 12.89
CA CYS A 50 38.13 11.71 14.15
C CYS A 50 37.89 10.82 15.38
N PHE A 51 37.99 9.49 15.23
CA PHE A 51 37.81 8.57 16.35
C PHE A 51 39.02 8.58 17.29
N GLN A 52 38.78 8.89 18.56
CA GLN A 52 39.78 8.83 19.63
C GLN A 52 39.17 8.03 20.79
N PRO A 53 39.31 6.70 20.82
CA PRO A 53 38.65 5.87 21.82
C PRO A 53 39.20 6.08 23.24
N GLY A 54 40.36 6.72 23.39
CA GLY A 54 41.03 6.76 24.69
C GLY A 54 41.43 5.36 25.14
N LYS A 55 41.53 5.20 26.47
CA LYS A 55 41.85 3.91 27.11
C LYS A 55 40.65 2.96 27.25
N GLN A 56 39.46 3.37 26.81
CA GLN A 56 38.24 2.58 27.00
C GLN A 56 37.90 1.79 25.73
N PRO A 57 37.40 0.55 25.85
CA PRO A 57 37.03 -0.29 24.71
C PRO A 57 35.69 0.15 24.10
N VAL A 58 35.63 1.38 23.60
CA VAL A 58 34.40 1.99 23.06
C VAL A 58 34.18 1.56 21.60
N ARG A 59 32.94 1.21 21.25
CA ARG A 59 32.54 0.94 19.86
C ARG A 59 31.77 2.13 19.31
N ARG A 60 32.24 2.68 18.18
CA ARG A 60 31.54 3.75 17.46
C ARG A 60 30.89 3.18 16.21
N HIS A 61 29.59 3.44 16.05
CA HIS A 61 28.84 3.11 14.86
C HIS A 61 28.41 4.41 14.17
N GLN A 62 28.52 4.48 12.85
CA GLN A 62 28.03 5.62 12.09
C GLN A 62 27.24 5.15 10.86
N PHE A 63 26.20 5.91 10.53
CA PHE A 63 25.46 5.78 9.29
C PHE A 63 25.31 7.16 8.65
N PHE A 64 25.78 7.30 7.41
CA PHE A 64 25.67 8.53 6.64
C PHE A 64 25.65 8.27 5.13
N TRP A 65 25.43 9.34 4.37
CA TRP A 65 25.43 9.31 2.91
C TRP A 65 26.65 10.01 2.33
N THR A 66 27.21 9.44 1.28
CA THR A 66 28.18 10.13 0.42
C THR A 66 27.47 11.14 -0.48
N GLU A 67 28.22 12.06 -1.10
CA GLU A 67 27.70 13.01 -2.09
C GLU A 67 27.10 12.30 -3.32
N LYS A 68 27.57 11.09 -3.64
CA LYS A 68 27.02 10.23 -4.71
C LYS A 68 25.74 9.49 -4.29
N GLY A 69 25.27 9.68 -3.07
CA GLY A 69 24.08 8.98 -2.56
C GLY A 69 24.32 7.51 -2.22
N GLN A 70 25.57 7.08 -2.01
CA GLN A 70 25.88 5.77 -1.43
C GLN A 70 25.73 5.83 0.09
N ALA A 71 25.10 4.81 0.68
CA ALA A 71 24.96 4.64 2.11
C ALA A 71 26.26 4.06 2.68
N VAL A 72 26.75 4.62 3.78
CA VAL A 72 27.99 4.20 4.45
C VAL A 72 27.67 3.78 5.88
N PHE A 73 28.09 2.57 6.25
CA PHE A 73 27.94 2.00 7.59
C PHE A 73 29.34 1.75 8.14
N THR A 74 29.70 2.44 9.22
CA THR A 74 31.05 2.31 9.78
C THR A 74 30.99 1.73 11.18
N ARG A 75 31.96 0.87 11.48
CA ARG A 75 32.26 0.41 12.83
C ARG A 75 33.71 0.75 13.14
N SER A 76 33.92 1.52 14.21
CA SER A 76 35.25 1.85 14.71
C SER A 76 35.48 1.21 16.06
N VAL A 77 36.62 0.54 16.22
CA VAL A 77 37.00 -0.16 17.46
C VAL A 77 38.45 0.15 17.84
N PRO A 78 38.77 0.27 19.13
CA PRO A 78 40.15 0.34 19.59
C PRO A 78 40.83 -1.02 19.44
N LEU A 79 42.12 -1.01 19.12
CA LEU A 79 42.96 -2.20 19.12
C LEU A 79 43.47 -2.44 20.55
N THR A 80 42.87 -3.41 21.24
CA THR A 80 43.13 -3.69 22.66
C THR A 80 44.41 -4.48 22.92
N SER A 81 44.87 -5.26 21.93
CA SER A 81 46.14 -6.00 21.98
C SER A 81 47.08 -5.41 20.94
N PRO A 82 48.08 -4.63 21.36
CA PRO A 82 48.91 -3.91 20.44
C PRO A 82 49.81 -4.85 19.65
N ASP A 83 49.56 -5.00 18.34
CA ASP A 83 50.56 -5.54 17.43
C ASP A 83 51.66 -4.47 17.27
N PRO A 84 52.94 -4.75 17.61
CA PRO A 84 54.04 -3.82 17.39
C PRO A 84 54.21 -3.41 15.92
N GLU A 85 53.58 -4.13 14.97
CA GLU A 85 53.53 -3.78 13.56
C GLU A 85 52.46 -2.74 13.20
N VAL A 86 51.43 -2.58 14.03
CA VAL A 86 50.29 -1.70 13.71
C VAL A 86 50.35 -0.39 14.51
N ILE A 87 51.28 -0.25 15.46
CA ILE A 87 51.16 0.77 16.51
C ILE A 87 52.31 1.76 16.59
N ASP A 88 51.91 3.02 16.82
CA ASP A 88 52.76 4.15 17.19
C ASP A 88 53.58 3.83 18.44
N LYS A 89 54.91 3.99 18.34
CA LYS A 89 55.84 3.78 19.47
C LYS A 89 55.46 4.57 20.74
N ASN A 90 54.63 5.61 20.60
CA ASN A 90 54.12 6.42 21.71
C ASN A 90 52.81 5.91 22.34
N GLN A 91 52.30 4.74 21.94
CA GLN A 91 51.02 4.17 22.41
C GLN A 91 49.83 5.15 22.30
N ARG A 92 49.75 5.92 21.22
CA ARG A 92 48.53 6.68 20.93
C ARG A 92 47.45 5.69 20.50
N ASP A 93 46.22 5.87 20.98
CA ASP A 93 45.11 4.93 20.84
C ASP A 93 44.96 4.44 19.39
N ALA A 94 45.43 3.22 19.12
CA ALA A 94 45.31 2.61 17.80
C ALA A 94 43.89 2.09 17.63
N PHE A 95 43.33 2.28 16.44
CA PHE A 95 41.96 1.90 16.14
C PHE A 95 41.84 1.40 14.71
N LEU A 96 40.78 0.65 14.47
CA LEU A 96 40.38 0.17 13.17
C LEU A 96 38.99 0.72 12.85
N VAL A 97 38.81 1.20 11.63
CA VAL A 97 37.50 1.55 11.07
C VAL A 97 37.24 0.65 9.89
N HIS A 98 36.15 -0.11 9.93
CA HIS A 98 35.64 -0.82 8.77
C HIS A 98 34.36 -0.13 8.29
N ALA A 99 34.38 0.35 7.06
CA ALA A 99 33.24 0.96 6.38
C ALA A 99 32.68 0.02 5.31
N LEU A 100 31.39 -0.24 5.38
CA LEU A 100 30.61 -0.87 4.31
C LEU A 100 29.92 0.22 3.51
N VAL A 101 30.07 0.19 2.19
CA VAL A 101 29.49 1.16 1.26
C VAL A 101 28.48 0.43 0.38
N VAL A 102 27.25 0.91 0.35
CA VAL A 102 26.12 0.27 -0.34
C VAL A 102 25.46 1.29 -1.27
N SER A 103 25.14 0.87 -2.48
CA SER A 103 24.41 1.73 -3.43
C SER A 103 23.01 2.06 -2.89
N ARG A 104 22.46 3.19 -3.31
CA ARG A 104 21.09 3.60 -2.93
C ARG A 104 20.04 2.54 -3.27
N GLU A 105 20.17 1.92 -4.44
CA GLU A 105 19.27 0.85 -4.89
C GLU A 105 19.34 -0.37 -3.99
N HIS A 106 20.54 -0.84 -3.66
CA HIS A 106 20.73 -1.98 -2.77
C HIS A 106 20.23 -1.69 -1.34
N PHE A 107 20.46 -0.47 -0.83
CA PHE A 107 19.96 -0.09 0.48
C PHE A 107 18.42 0.00 0.52
N ALA A 108 17.79 0.48 -0.56
CA ALA A 108 16.34 0.50 -0.70
C ALA A 108 15.74 -0.93 -0.68
N ARG A 109 16.44 -1.93 -1.22
CA ARG A 109 15.98 -3.34 -1.19
C ARG A 109 15.90 -3.91 0.24
N VAL A 110 16.71 -3.39 1.18
CA VAL A 110 16.64 -3.70 2.61
C VAL A 110 15.83 -2.66 3.39
N ARG A 111 14.94 -1.94 2.70
CA ARG A 111 14.02 -0.94 3.29
C ARG A 111 14.73 0.18 4.05
N ASN A 112 15.91 0.58 3.55
CA ASN A 112 16.76 1.62 4.14
C ASN A 112 17.01 1.42 5.65
N ASP A 113 17.19 0.16 6.09
CA ASP A 113 17.44 -0.18 7.49
C ASP A 113 18.94 -0.32 7.78
N PRO A 114 19.60 0.69 8.39
CA PRO A 114 21.03 0.61 8.68
C PRO A 114 21.34 -0.50 9.69
N PHE A 115 20.43 -0.78 10.62
CA PHE A 115 20.62 -1.77 11.68
C PHE A 115 20.51 -3.20 11.17
N ALA A 116 19.67 -3.44 10.14
CA ALA A 116 19.65 -4.73 9.46
C ALA A 116 21.02 -5.05 8.81
N ILE A 117 21.69 -4.03 8.24
CA ILE A 117 23.04 -4.20 7.67
C ILE A 117 24.08 -4.44 8.77
N PHE A 118 24.07 -3.66 9.85
CA PHE A 118 24.99 -3.91 10.98
C PHE A 118 24.83 -5.31 11.55
N ALA A 119 23.60 -5.75 11.81
CA ALA A 119 23.32 -7.09 12.34
C ALA A 119 23.75 -8.19 11.37
N ALA A 120 23.46 -8.05 10.07
CA ALA A 120 23.89 -9.00 9.05
C ALA A 120 25.42 -9.07 8.95
N ALA A 121 26.10 -7.91 8.96
CA ALA A 121 27.55 -7.85 8.89
C ALA A 121 28.21 -8.45 10.13
N GLU A 122 27.65 -8.28 11.32
CA GLU A 122 28.15 -8.90 12.54
C GLU A 122 27.93 -10.42 12.55
N ASN A 123 26.75 -10.89 12.17
CA ASN A 123 26.44 -12.32 12.09
C ASN A 123 27.33 -13.06 11.08
N ASN A 124 27.71 -12.40 9.99
CA ASN A 124 28.63 -12.94 8.98
C ASN A 124 30.10 -12.63 9.29
N GLN A 125 30.41 -12.05 10.45
CA GLN A 125 31.77 -11.65 10.85
C GLN A 125 32.49 -10.79 9.80
N LEU A 126 31.74 -9.96 9.07
CA LEU A 126 32.25 -9.20 7.94
C LEU A 126 33.07 -7.98 8.40
N LEU A 127 32.59 -7.30 9.45
CA LEU A 127 33.26 -6.14 10.05
C LEU A 127 34.47 -6.60 10.85
N THR A 128 35.65 -6.14 10.42
CA THR A 128 36.91 -6.44 11.08
C THR A 128 36.94 -5.86 12.50
N THR A 129 37.30 -6.67 13.49
CA THR A 129 37.42 -6.22 14.88
C THR A 129 38.83 -6.33 15.46
N ASP A 130 39.74 -7.01 14.77
CA ASP A 130 41.12 -7.20 15.21
C ASP A 130 42.11 -7.24 14.04
N VAL A 131 43.39 -7.20 14.39
CA VAL A 131 44.52 -7.18 13.44
C VAL A 131 44.63 -8.50 12.67
N ALA A 132 44.35 -9.64 13.29
CA ALA A 132 44.51 -10.94 12.65
C ALA A 132 43.53 -11.11 11.48
N GLN A 133 42.28 -10.69 11.67
CA GLN A 133 41.27 -10.68 10.63
C GLN A 133 41.61 -9.68 9.52
N LEU A 134 42.12 -8.49 9.87
CA LEU A 134 42.62 -7.54 8.87
C LEU A 134 43.72 -8.17 8.00
N VAL A 135 44.71 -8.80 8.62
CA VAL A 135 45.82 -9.46 7.91
C VAL A 135 45.30 -10.60 7.02
N ALA A 136 44.30 -11.35 7.47
CA ALA A 136 43.66 -12.39 6.66
C ALA A 136 43.00 -11.81 5.40
N TYR A 137 42.26 -10.71 5.54
CA TYR A 137 41.64 -9.99 4.42
C TYR A 137 42.66 -9.46 3.40
N LEU A 138 43.80 -8.98 3.88
CA LEU A 138 44.84 -8.43 3.01
C LEU A 138 45.66 -9.50 2.29
N ARG A 139 45.84 -10.69 2.89
CA ARG A 139 46.81 -11.69 2.40
C ARG A 139 46.18 -12.92 1.75
N LYS A 140 44.98 -13.33 2.15
CA LYS A 140 44.40 -14.63 1.76
C LYS A 140 43.08 -14.47 1.03
N ASP A 141 42.10 -13.85 1.67
CA ASP A 141 40.72 -13.85 1.21
C ASP A 141 40.12 -12.44 1.35
N PRO A 142 39.95 -11.67 0.25
CA PRO A 142 39.34 -10.35 0.33
C PRO A 142 37.93 -10.43 0.95
N PRO A 143 37.47 -9.37 1.63
CA PRO A 143 36.17 -9.38 2.28
C PRO A 143 35.03 -9.66 1.26
N PRO A 144 34.03 -10.49 1.62
CA PRO A 144 32.90 -10.80 0.74
C PRO A 144 32.16 -9.56 0.24
N THR A 145 32.03 -9.42 -1.09
CA THR A 145 31.35 -8.28 -1.73
C THR A 145 29.83 -8.44 -1.81
N GLN A 146 29.28 -9.49 -1.19
CA GLN A 146 27.85 -9.78 -1.14
C GLN A 146 27.45 -10.05 0.30
N LEU A 147 26.35 -9.44 0.73
CA LEU A 147 25.80 -9.60 2.07
C LEU A 147 24.34 -10.03 1.98
N VAL A 148 23.98 -11.11 2.68
CA VAL A 148 22.59 -11.53 2.84
C VAL A 148 22.02 -10.81 4.07
N VAL A 149 21.03 -9.95 3.84
CA VAL A 149 20.43 -9.11 4.87
C VAL A 149 18.98 -9.53 5.12
N PRO A 150 18.61 -9.91 6.35
CA PRO A 150 17.22 -10.19 6.69
C PRO A 150 16.42 -8.88 6.81
N ILE A 151 15.19 -8.86 6.29
CA ILE A 151 14.30 -7.71 6.50
C ILE A 151 13.73 -7.77 7.92
N ARG A 152 13.98 -6.71 8.71
CA ARG A 152 13.39 -6.54 10.04
C ARG A 152 11.89 -6.27 9.91
N SER A 153 11.08 -7.08 10.59
CA SER A 153 9.62 -6.91 10.64
C SER A 153 9.13 -6.28 11.95
N GLY A 154 9.99 -6.19 12.97
CA GLY A 154 9.62 -5.75 14.31
C GLY A 154 10.69 -4.86 14.93
N ALA A 155 10.27 -4.16 15.97
CA ALA A 155 11.08 -3.31 16.81
C ALA A 155 11.23 -3.92 18.21
N MET A 156 12.32 -3.59 18.89
CA MET A 156 12.36 -3.75 20.34
C MET A 156 11.77 -2.50 20.97
N TYR A 157 11.00 -2.66 22.04
CA TYR A 157 10.42 -1.53 22.78
C TYR A 157 11.29 -1.24 23.98
N PRO A 158 11.94 -0.07 24.04
CA PRO A 158 12.75 0.28 25.19
C PRO A 158 11.81 0.54 26.38
N PRO A 159 11.96 -0.20 27.49
CA PRO A 159 11.07 -0.06 28.63
C PRO A 159 11.20 1.37 29.19
N GLU A 160 10.09 1.88 29.73
CA GLU A 160 10.02 3.19 30.42
C GLU A 160 10.23 4.43 29.54
N TRP A 161 10.47 4.26 28.23
CA TRP A 161 10.53 5.38 27.30
C TRP A 161 9.15 5.69 26.74
N SER A 162 8.88 6.99 26.51
CA SER A 162 7.74 7.40 25.69
C SER A 162 8.04 7.09 24.22
N VAL A 163 7.54 5.96 23.73
CA VAL A 163 7.68 5.51 22.34
C VAL A 163 7.19 6.58 21.37
N TRP A 164 6.06 7.22 21.68
CA TRP A 164 5.50 8.28 20.84
C TRP A 164 6.45 9.47 20.69
N ASN A 165 7.06 9.94 21.79
CA ASN A 165 7.99 11.06 21.72
C ASN A 165 9.27 10.69 20.96
N LEU A 166 9.80 9.47 21.16
CA LEU A 166 10.94 8.97 20.40
C LEU A 166 10.63 8.85 18.90
N TYR A 167 9.42 8.41 18.55
CA TYR A 167 8.96 8.38 17.17
C TYR A 167 8.89 9.79 16.56
N LEU A 168 8.35 10.78 17.29
CA LEU A 168 8.33 12.17 16.83
C LEU A 168 9.74 12.74 16.62
N LEU A 169 10.71 12.35 17.44
CA LEU A 169 12.12 12.71 17.27
C LEU A 169 12.68 12.21 15.92
N CYS A 170 12.27 11.02 15.50
CA CYS A 170 12.65 10.45 14.20
C CYS A 170 12.03 11.19 13.03
N VAL A 171 10.73 11.46 13.10
CA VAL A 171 9.98 12.18 12.06
C VAL A 171 10.51 13.61 11.89
N ALA A 172 11.10 14.19 12.93
CA ALA A 172 11.73 15.52 12.87
C ALA A 172 13.12 15.54 12.22
N ALA A 173 13.71 14.39 11.84
CA ALA A 173 15.07 14.33 11.29
C ALA A 173 15.30 15.23 10.05
N PRO A 174 14.40 15.29 9.04
CA PRO A 174 14.56 16.20 7.92
C PRO A 174 14.59 17.68 8.34
N ASN A 175 13.68 18.09 9.23
CA ASN A 175 13.60 19.47 9.71
C ASN A 175 14.86 19.88 10.50
N LEU A 176 15.40 18.98 11.32
CA LEU A 176 16.63 19.22 12.06
C LEU A 176 17.82 19.40 11.11
N HIS A 177 17.91 18.58 10.06
CA HIS A 177 18.94 18.71 9.04
C HIS A 177 18.87 20.08 8.33
N GLU A 178 17.68 20.51 7.89
CA GLU A 178 17.46 21.81 7.27
C GLU A 178 17.82 22.99 8.19
N GLN A 179 17.53 22.84 9.48
CA GLN A 179 17.86 23.84 10.52
C GLN A 179 19.33 23.79 10.98
N LYS A 180 20.14 22.88 10.41
CA LYS A 180 21.53 22.62 10.83
C LYS A 180 21.64 22.30 12.33
N GLN A 181 20.68 21.54 12.83
CA GLN A 181 20.62 21.07 14.21
C GLN A 181 20.85 19.56 14.28
N SER A 182 21.37 19.11 15.41
CA SER A 182 21.55 17.69 15.73
C SER A 182 21.08 17.44 17.16
N ILE A 183 20.58 16.24 17.43
CA ILE A 183 20.34 15.80 18.80
C ILE A 183 21.65 15.22 19.33
N LEU A 184 22.06 15.67 20.51
CA LEU A 184 23.17 15.08 21.25
C LEU A 184 22.62 14.10 22.27
N MET A 185 22.68 12.80 21.98
CA MET A 185 22.36 11.74 22.93
C MET A 185 23.54 11.56 23.88
N ILE A 186 23.29 11.68 25.19
CA ILE A 186 24.34 11.59 26.21
C ILE A 186 24.16 10.29 27.01
N ALA A 187 25.14 9.39 26.92
CA ALA A 187 25.13 8.11 27.61
C ALA A 187 26.55 7.73 28.06
N ALA A 188 26.65 6.90 29.10
CA ALA A 188 27.95 6.40 29.55
C ALA A 188 28.55 5.39 28.57
N ASP A 189 27.69 4.59 27.91
CA ASP A 189 28.07 3.61 26.89
C ASP A 189 27.40 3.96 25.54
N PRO A 190 28.19 4.21 24.47
CA PRO A 190 27.66 4.42 23.12
C PRO A 190 26.81 3.27 22.56
N GLU A 191 26.94 2.06 23.12
CA GLU A 191 26.08 0.94 22.73
C GLU A 191 24.62 1.16 23.15
N GLU A 192 24.35 1.87 24.26
CA GLU A 192 22.98 2.26 24.64
C GLU A 192 22.33 3.15 23.58
N ILE A 193 23.12 4.07 23.01
CA ILE A 193 22.69 4.95 21.92
C ILE A 193 22.39 4.11 20.68
N PHE A 194 23.29 3.19 20.31
CA PHE A 194 23.11 2.30 19.16
C PHE A 194 21.83 1.46 19.27
N GLN A 195 21.58 0.87 20.44
CA GLN A 195 20.39 0.07 20.72
C GLN A 195 19.11 0.90 20.66
N LEU A 196 19.10 2.08 21.27
CA LEU A 196 17.95 2.97 21.24
C LEU A 196 17.61 3.40 19.80
N LEU A 197 18.63 3.77 19.01
CA LEU A 197 18.45 4.11 17.60
C LEU A 197 17.91 2.93 16.78
N SER A 198 18.34 1.70 17.07
CA SER A 198 17.84 0.49 16.43
C SER A 198 16.35 0.25 16.67
N CYS A 199 15.85 0.61 17.86
CA CYS A 199 14.43 0.59 18.18
C CYS A 199 13.68 1.69 17.41
N MET A 200 14.21 2.92 17.49
CA MET A 200 13.63 4.12 16.89
C MET A 200 13.42 4.00 15.37
N LEU A 201 14.46 3.59 14.62
CA LEU A 201 14.38 3.48 13.17
C LEU A 201 13.48 2.34 12.70
N ALA A 202 13.30 1.29 13.51
CA ALA A 202 12.41 0.20 13.19
C ALA A 202 10.94 0.62 13.15
N TRP A 203 10.57 1.70 13.85
CA TRP A 203 9.23 2.27 13.81
C TRP A 203 8.96 3.15 12.58
N LEU A 204 9.97 3.50 11.80
CA LEU A 204 9.79 4.37 10.63
C LEU A 204 9.50 3.58 9.35
N PRO A 205 8.67 4.12 8.44
CA PRO A 205 8.64 3.70 7.04
C PRO A 205 10.01 3.85 6.36
N ALA A 206 10.29 3.01 5.37
CA ALA A 206 11.61 2.94 4.72
C ALA A 206 12.08 4.27 4.12
N ASP A 207 11.17 5.06 3.55
CA ASP A 207 11.46 6.35 2.95
C ASP A 207 11.87 7.41 3.96
N GLN A 208 11.44 7.30 5.22
CA GLN A 208 11.79 8.24 6.29
C GLN A 208 13.15 7.93 6.93
N ARG A 209 13.57 6.65 6.96
CA ARG A 209 14.84 6.21 7.56
C ARG A 209 16.06 6.84 6.89
N VAL A 210 15.95 7.24 5.63
CA VAL A 210 17.07 7.84 4.86
C VAL A 210 17.58 9.14 5.47
N ALA A 211 16.72 9.89 6.18
CA ALA A 211 17.10 11.15 6.84
C ALA A 211 17.75 10.93 8.22
N CYS A 212 17.65 9.72 8.78
CA CYS A 212 18.08 9.40 10.13
C CYS A 212 19.56 8.99 10.19
N THR A 213 20.46 9.88 9.79
CA THR A 213 21.92 9.66 9.90
C THR A 213 22.38 9.78 11.35
N PHE A 214 23.40 9.03 11.74
CA PHE A 214 23.88 9.06 13.12
C PHE A 214 25.36 8.77 13.27
N ASP A 215 25.88 9.18 14.42
CA ASP A 215 27.22 8.87 14.94
C ASP A 215 27.12 8.60 16.44
N THR A 216 27.41 7.38 16.90
CA THR A 216 27.17 7.03 18.32
C THR A 216 28.22 7.59 19.28
N PHE A 217 29.34 8.17 18.81
CA PHE A 217 30.41 8.63 19.71
C PHE A 217 31.28 9.76 19.11
N VAL A 218 31.24 10.96 19.72
CA VAL A 218 31.92 12.17 19.22
C VAL A 218 32.77 12.94 20.24
N ASP A 219 33.07 12.39 21.42
CA ASP A 219 33.59 13.16 22.57
C ASP A 219 34.85 13.99 22.30
N HIS A 220 35.71 13.57 21.37
CA HIS A 220 36.97 14.26 21.06
C HIS A 220 36.98 14.95 19.70
N CYS A 221 35.92 14.79 18.91
CA CYS A 221 35.77 15.46 17.64
C CYS A 221 34.29 15.61 17.32
N THR A 222 33.76 16.79 17.66
CA THR A 222 32.38 17.15 17.39
C THR A 222 32.22 17.48 15.90
N PRO A 223 31.40 16.73 15.13
CA PRO A 223 31.10 17.12 13.76
C PRO A 223 30.29 18.42 13.76
N PRO A 224 30.28 19.20 12.66
CA PRO A 224 29.31 20.28 12.49
C PRO A 224 27.88 19.78 12.70
N ALA A 225 27.06 20.56 13.42
CA ALA A 225 25.64 20.25 13.59
C ALA A 225 24.93 20.22 12.23
N GLY A 226 23.94 19.33 12.10
CA GLY A 226 23.23 19.04 10.86
C GLY A 226 23.91 18.01 9.96
N ASN A 227 25.20 17.70 10.15
CA ASN A 227 25.85 16.61 9.40
C ASN A 227 25.25 15.24 9.74
N PHE A 228 24.85 15.07 11.00
CA PHE A 228 24.15 13.90 11.49
C PHE A 228 22.85 14.35 12.16
N TRP A 229 21.79 13.56 12.04
CA TRP A 229 20.57 13.79 12.82
C TRP A 229 20.84 13.55 14.31
N ILE A 230 21.51 12.44 14.66
CA ILE A 230 21.93 12.12 16.03
C ILE A 230 23.46 12.08 16.12
N VAL A 231 24.00 12.71 17.16
CA VAL A 231 25.37 12.47 17.62
C VAL A 231 25.33 11.95 19.06
N GLY A 232 26.19 10.98 19.37
CA GLY A 232 26.32 10.39 20.69
C GLY A 232 27.59 10.85 21.40
N GLY A 233 27.54 11.03 22.70
CA GLY A 233 28.71 11.37 23.51
C GLY A 233 28.52 11.02 24.98
N THR A 234 29.59 11.08 25.76
CA THR A 234 29.53 10.89 27.22
C THR A 234 29.34 12.21 27.96
N ARG A 235 29.43 13.34 27.25
CA ARG A 235 29.34 14.70 27.80
C ARG A 235 28.52 15.64 26.95
N SER A 236 27.94 16.65 27.60
CA SER A 236 27.27 17.77 26.94
C SER A 236 28.24 18.59 26.09
N ILE A 237 27.74 19.12 24.97
CA ILE A 237 28.46 20.05 24.10
C ILE A 237 27.82 21.43 24.26
N GLY A 238 28.64 22.45 24.57
CA GLY A 238 28.16 23.82 24.87
C GLY A 238 27.68 24.64 23.66
N ASN A 239 27.17 24.00 22.60
CA ASN A 239 26.77 24.66 21.36
C ASN A 239 25.25 24.53 21.17
N SER A 240 24.56 25.65 20.94
CA SER A 240 23.10 25.73 20.80
C SER A 240 22.54 24.99 19.57
N SER A 241 23.38 24.65 18.59
CA SER A 241 22.99 23.79 17.47
C SER A 241 22.86 22.32 17.85
N PHE A 242 23.33 21.92 19.04
CA PHE A 242 23.13 20.60 19.61
C PHE A 242 22.03 20.64 20.66
N ILE A 243 21.00 19.84 20.44
CA ILE A 243 19.89 19.68 21.36
C ILE A 243 20.22 18.49 22.27
N SER A 244 20.59 18.77 23.52
CA SER A 244 21.00 17.72 24.47
C SER A 244 19.84 16.82 24.89
N MET A 245 20.07 15.52 24.89
CA MET A 245 19.16 14.48 25.38
C MET A 245 19.92 13.46 26.24
N PRO A 246 20.01 13.68 27.56
CA PRO A 246 20.61 12.71 28.49
C PRO A 246 19.76 11.43 28.56
N LEU A 247 20.33 10.29 28.17
CA LEU A 247 19.59 9.02 28.16
C LEU A 247 19.26 8.51 29.56
N ALA A 248 20.10 8.83 30.55
CA ALA A 248 19.88 8.50 31.96
C ALA A 248 18.59 9.14 32.53
N GLU A 249 18.13 10.25 31.96
CA GLU A 249 16.91 10.93 32.40
C GLU A 249 15.63 10.34 31.78
N ARG A 250 15.76 9.51 30.73
CA ARG A 250 14.63 8.91 29.99
C ARG A 250 13.60 9.93 29.51
N LYS A 251 14.05 11.16 29.24
CA LYS A 251 13.22 12.25 28.74
C LYS A 251 13.61 12.58 27.31
N VAL A 252 12.61 12.53 26.45
CA VAL A 252 12.76 12.94 25.06
C VAL A 252 12.62 14.45 24.96
N VAL A 253 13.48 15.09 24.16
CA VAL A 253 13.40 16.52 23.88
C VAL A 253 12.08 16.82 23.17
N SER A 254 11.37 17.85 23.66
CA SER A 254 10.18 18.36 22.97
C SER A 254 10.57 19.06 21.69
N LEU A 255 10.18 18.50 20.55
CA LEU A 255 10.29 19.12 19.24
C LEU A 255 8.91 19.54 18.76
N LYS A 256 8.84 20.68 18.06
CA LYS A 256 7.62 21.04 17.32
C LYS A 256 7.48 20.06 16.16
N GLY A 257 6.54 19.13 16.29
CA GLY A 257 6.18 18.24 15.20
C GLY A 257 5.59 19.02 14.03
N SER A 258 5.66 18.44 12.83
CA SER A 258 4.82 18.90 11.72
C SER A 258 3.35 18.69 12.09
N ASP A 259 2.50 19.67 11.80
CA ASP A 259 1.05 19.53 11.95
C ASP A 259 0.47 18.49 10.96
N GLU A 260 1.18 18.23 9.86
CA GLU A 260 0.76 17.29 8.84
C GLU A 260 1.17 15.85 9.21
N ARG A 261 0.17 15.05 9.62
CA ARG A 261 0.37 13.63 9.94
C ARG A 261 0.20 12.79 8.67
N SER A 262 1.23 12.03 8.33
CA SER A 262 1.13 10.98 7.31
C SER A 262 0.11 9.91 7.70
N LEU A 263 -0.38 9.14 6.72
CA LEU A 263 -1.30 8.01 6.96
C LEU A 263 -0.69 7.00 7.96
N TYR A 264 0.61 6.77 7.86
CA TYR A 264 1.36 5.93 8.79
C TYR A 264 1.41 6.53 10.20
N THR A 265 1.74 7.81 10.33
CA THR A 265 1.80 8.50 11.62
C THR A 265 0.46 8.41 12.36
N THR A 266 -0.66 8.55 11.63
CA THR A 266 -2.01 8.38 12.18
C THR A 266 -2.23 6.95 12.68
N TRP A 267 -1.83 5.94 11.91
CA TRP A 267 -1.91 4.54 12.31
C TRP A 267 -1.05 4.23 13.54
N PHE A 268 0.21 4.67 13.56
CA PHE A 268 1.15 4.37 14.65
C PHE A 268 0.72 5.03 15.95
N ALA A 269 0.22 6.27 15.91
CA ALA A 269 -0.36 6.95 17.07
C ALA A 269 -1.56 6.18 17.65
N TYR A 270 -2.45 5.68 16.78
CA TYR A 270 -3.58 4.86 17.20
C TYR A 270 -3.12 3.54 17.82
N ALA A 271 -2.16 2.85 17.19
CA ALA A 271 -1.64 1.57 17.67
C ALA A 271 -1.10 1.70 19.10
N LEU A 272 -0.25 2.69 19.37
CA LEU A 272 0.29 2.94 20.71
C LEU A 272 -0.78 3.21 21.79
N GLN A 273 -1.94 3.75 21.41
CA GLN A 273 -3.01 4.10 22.34
C GLN A 273 -4.03 2.97 22.56
N ASN A 274 -4.19 2.06 21.59
CA ASN A 274 -5.32 1.14 21.54
C ASN A 274 -4.93 -0.34 21.53
N THR A 275 -3.64 -0.68 21.48
CA THR A 275 -3.19 -2.07 21.61
C THR A 275 -2.92 -2.46 23.06
N GLU A 276 -3.20 -3.71 23.40
CA GLU A 276 -2.98 -4.25 24.74
C GLU A 276 -1.50 -4.54 25.04
N SER A 277 -0.66 -4.68 24.01
CA SER A 277 0.76 -4.99 24.16
C SER A 277 1.64 -4.48 23.01
N ASP A 278 2.90 -4.20 23.33
CA ASP A 278 3.95 -3.86 22.34
C ASP A 278 4.18 -5.00 21.32
N ALA A 279 3.99 -6.26 21.74
CA ALA A 279 4.09 -7.43 20.86
C ALA A 279 3.07 -7.36 19.72
N GLN A 280 1.85 -6.93 20.02
CA GLN A 280 0.81 -6.74 19.02
C GLN A 280 1.16 -5.63 18.01
N ILE A 281 1.73 -4.52 18.48
CA ILE A 281 2.18 -3.45 17.56
C ILE A 281 3.27 -4.00 16.65
N ASN A 282 4.22 -4.76 17.19
CA ASN A 282 5.30 -5.39 16.43
C ASN A 282 4.82 -6.32 15.31
N GLU A 283 3.81 -7.14 15.57
CA GLU A 283 3.22 -8.02 14.55
C GLU A 283 2.63 -7.23 13.37
N ASP A 284 2.03 -6.07 13.66
CA ASP A 284 1.34 -5.25 12.67
C ASP A 284 2.24 -4.21 12.00
N LEU A 285 3.36 -3.85 12.64
CA LEU A 285 4.28 -2.77 12.27
C LEU A 285 4.74 -2.88 10.81
N TYR A 286 5.26 -4.05 10.44
CA TYR A 286 5.73 -4.31 9.08
C TYR A 286 4.63 -4.07 8.04
N THR A 287 3.43 -4.56 8.31
CA THR A 287 2.29 -4.42 7.38
C THR A 287 1.91 -2.95 7.20
N ALA A 288 1.77 -2.20 8.29
CA ALA A 288 1.42 -0.79 8.22
C ALA A 288 2.47 0.05 7.48
N GLN A 289 3.75 -0.25 7.68
CA GLN A 289 4.84 0.41 6.94
C GLN A 289 4.78 0.09 5.44
N VAL A 290 4.58 -1.19 5.07
CA VAL A 290 4.43 -1.59 3.66
C VAL A 290 3.25 -0.88 3.01
N VAL A 291 2.10 -0.78 3.70
CA VAL A 291 0.94 -0.05 3.19
C VAL A 291 1.27 1.42 2.98
N ALA A 292 1.87 2.08 3.97
CA ALA A 292 2.26 3.48 3.83
C ALA A 292 3.24 3.72 2.66
N GLU A 293 4.24 2.84 2.51
CA GLU A 293 5.24 2.90 1.44
C GLU A 293 4.60 2.81 0.06
N VAL A 294 3.64 1.91 -0.15
CA VAL A 294 2.99 1.80 -1.47
C VAL A 294 2.09 3.00 -1.78
N PHE A 295 1.50 3.64 -0.77
CA PHE A 295 0.74 4.89 -0.93
C PHE A 295 1.63 6.08 -1.30
N THR A 296 2.84 6.14 -0.75
CA THR A 296 3.86 7.13 -1.13
C THR A 296 4.45 6.85 -2.51
N ALA A 297 4.68 5.58 -2.84
CA ALA A 297 5.29 5.16 -4.09
C ALA A 297 4.32 5.02 -5.27
N HIS A 298 3.01 5.16 -5.03
CA HIS A 298 1.93 4.91 -6.00
C HIS A 298 1.99 3.52 -6.65
N ARG A 299 2.13 2.48 -5.83
CA ARG A 299 2.25 1.08 -6.28
C ARG A 299 1.16 0.19 -5.67
N ALA A 300 0.95 -0.98 -6.26
CA ALA A 300 0.12 -2.01 -5.66
C ALA A 300 0.78 -2.58 -4.39
N LEU A 301 -0.04 -3.13 -3.49
CA LEU A 301 0.48 -3.94 -2.39
C LEU A 301 1.16 -5.20 -2.93
N PRO A 302 2.19 -5.70 -2.23
CA PRO A 302 2.85 -6.94 -2.61
C PRO A 302 1.93 -8.15 -2.42
N ALA A 303 2.19 -9.22 -3.18
CA ALA A 303 1.37 -10.44 -3.16
C ALA A 303 1.61 -11.35 -1.95
N PHE A 304 2.61 -11.07 -1.11
CA PHE A 304 2.87 -11.88 0.08
C PHE A 304 1.88 -11.57 1.21
N PRO A 305 1.63 -12.51 2.14
CA PRO A 305 0.65 -12.32 3.21
C PRO A 305 0.99 -11.12 4.12
N LEU A 306 -0.02 -10.27 4.35
CA LEU A 306 0.03 -9.13 5.26
C LEU A 306 -0.93 -9.32 6.44
N SER A 307 -0.65 -8.67 7.58
CA SER A 307 -1.52 -8.73 8.77
C SER A 307 -2.91 -8.16 8.45
N LYS A 308 -3.94 -9.02 8.46
CA LYS A 308 -5.34 -8.60 8.24
C LYS A 308 -5.77 -7.53 9.25
N ARG A 309 -5.32 -7.64 10.51
CA ARG A 309 -5.60 -6.68 11.57
C ARG A 309 -5.01 -5.31 11.22
N ALA A 310 -3.73 -5.27 10.86
CA ALA A 310 -3.05 -4.04 10.46
C ALA A 310 -3.73 -3.37 9.25
N LEU A 311 -4.08 -4.14 8.21
CA LEU A 311 -4.79 -3.63 7.03
C LEU A 311 -6.14 -2.99 7.43
N ASN A 312 -6.95 -3.69 8.23
CA ASN A 312 -8.26 -3.20 8.69
C ASN A 312 -8.13 -1.89 9.47
N THR A 313 -7.23 -1.86 10.46
CA THR A 313 -7.00 -0.65 11.26
C THR A 313 -6.49 0.50 10.40
N PHE A 314 -5.55 0.25 9.48
CA PHE A 314 -5.04 1.26 8.57
C PHE A 314 -6.13 1.83 7.68
N TYR A 315 -6.99 0.97 7.10
CA TYR A 315 -8.12 1.39 6.27
C TYR A 315 -9.11 2.24 7.06
N ASN A 316 -9.53 1.78 8.25
CA ASN A 316 -10.55 2.47 9.04
C ASN A 316 -10.11 3.88 9.46
N LEU A 317 -8.86 4.02 9.95
CA LEU A 317 -8.29 5.30 10.37
C LEU A 317 -8.12 6.29 9.22
N ASN A 318 -7.85 5.78 8.01
CA ASN A 318 -7.56 6.58 6.83
C ASN A 318 -8.69 6.51 5.79
N SER A 319 -9.89 6.09 6.19
CA SER A 319 -11.00 5.75 5.29
C SER A 319 -11.36 6.90 4.36
N ARG A 320 -11.43 8.13 4.87
CA ARG A 320 -11.70 9.31 4.04
C ARG A 320 -10.65 9.51 2.94
N ALA A 321 -9.36 9.47 3.30
CA ALA A 321 -8.28 9.66 2.34
C ALA A 321 -8.23 8.53 1.29
N ILE A 322 -8.43 7.29 1.74
CA ILE A 322 -8.48 6.10 0.90
C ILE A 322 -9.68 6.18 -0.07
N THR A 323 -10.87 6.48 0.43
CA THR A 323 -12.09 6.64 -0.38
C THR A 323 -11.93 7.74 -1.43
N THR A 324 -11.34 8.89 -1.09
CA THR A 324 -11.05 9.95 -2.08
C THR A 324 -10.12 9.44 -3.19
N ARG A 325 -9.06 8.70 -2.85
CA ARG A 325 -8.15 8.13 -3.84
C ARG A 325 -8.81 7.04 -4.68
N LEU A 326 -9.65 6.19 -4.07
CA LEU A 326 -10.46 5.21 -4.79
C LEU A 326 -11.41 5.87 -5.79
N ALA A 327 -12.12 6.93 -5.37
CA ALA A 327 -12.99 7.67 -6.27
C ALA A 327 -12.21 8.26 -7.45
N LYS A 328 -11.02 8.81 -7.20
CA LYS A 328 -10.12 9.28 -8.27
C LYS A 328 -9.68 8.15 -9.21
N ALA A 329 -9.28 6.99 -8.66
CA ALA A 329 -8.88 5.83 -9.44
C ALA A 329 -10.04 5.30 -10.30
N LEU A 330 -11.21 5.12 -9.70
CA LEU A 330 -12.43 4.66 -10.37
C LEU A 330 -12.89 5.65 -11.45
N ALA A 331 -12.71 6.95 -11.23
CA ALA A 331 -13.05 7.99 -12.21
C ALA A 331 -12.21 7.93 -13.50
N THR A 332 -11.13 7.13 -13.52
CA THR A 332 -10.36 6.85 -14.75
C THR A 332 -11.09 5.90 -15.71
N VAL A 333 -12.03 5.10 -15.19
CA VAL A 333 -12.77 4.07 -15.96
C VAL A 333 -14.30 4.20 -15.85
N LEU A 334 -14.80 4.99 -14.90
CA LEU A 334 -16.21 5.28 -14.67
C LEU A 334 -16.45 6.79 -14.66
N PRO A 335 -17.66 7.26 -14.98
CA PRO A 335 -18.05 8.63 -14.66
C PRO A 335 -17.80 9.01 -13.19
N GLY A 336 -17.29 10.22 -12.96
CA GLY A 336 -16.77 10.67 -11.67
C GLY A 336 -17.76 10.58 -10.50
N HIS A 337 -19.02 10.94 -10.70
CA HIS A 337 -20.05 10.84 -9.65
C HIS A 337 -20.36 9.38 -9.26
N ILE A 338 -20.28 8.42 -10.20
CA ILE A 338 -20.42 6.99 -9.87
C ILE A 338 -19.24 6.56 -9.04
N ALA A 339 -18.04 6.95 -9.45
CA ALA A 339 -16.82 6.63 -8.75
C ALA A 339 -16.88 7.14 -7.30
N GLU A 340 -17.40 8.35 -7.09
CA GLU A 340 -17.65 8.93 -5.76
C GLU A 340 -18.70 8.15 -4.94
N LEU A 341 -19.79 7.70 -5.57
CA LEU A 341 -20.85 6.94 -4.88
C LEU A 341 -20.46 5.49 -4.58
N LEU A 342 -19.68 4.85 -5.47
CA LEU A 342 -19.24 3.46 -5.36
C LEU A 342 -18.07 3.32 -4.38
N ALA A 343 -17.12 4.27 -4.38
CA ALA A 343 -15.88 4.16 -3.60
C ALA A 343 -16.09 3.84 -2.11
N PRO A 344 -17.03 4.48 -1.37
CA PRO A 344 -17.27 4.16 0.04
C PRO A 344 -17.75 2.72 0.27
N SER A 345 -18.54 2.17 -0.66
CA SER A 345 -19.19 0.86 -0.53
C SER A 345 -18.38 -0.28 -1.15
N LEU A 346 -17.26 0.02 -1.80
CA LEU A 346 -16.48 -0.95 -2.58
C LEU A 346 -16.04 -2.17 -1.73
N HIS A 347 -15.75 -1.95 -0.45
CA HIS A 347 -15.36 -2.99 0.50
C HIS A 347 -16.44 -4.05 0.78
N THR A 348 -17.71 -3.74 0.52
CA THR A 348 -18.83 -4.67 0.71
C THR A 348 -18.93 -5.70 -0.44
N TYR A 349 -18.33 -5.40 -1.59
CA TYR A 349 -18.53 -6.18 -2.83
C TYR A 349 -17.32 -7.02 -3.27
N ILE A 350 -16.19 -6.95 -2.55
CA ILE A 350 -14.95 -7.66 -2.91
C ILE A 350 -14.70 -8.84 -1.95
N TYR A 351 -14.39 -10.03 -2.51
CA TYR A 351 -14.20 -11.29 -1.77
C TYR A 351 -12.92 -11.33 -0.90
N GLU A 352 -11.87 -10.61 -1.30
CA GLU A 352 -10.70 -10.31 -0.45
C GLU A 352 -10.48 -8.78 -0.44
N PRO A 353 -11.30 -8.06 0.36
CA PRO A 353 -11.57 -6.66 0.06
C PRO A 353 -10.35 -5.79 0.20
N LEU A 354 -9.57 -6.00 1.26
CA LEU A 354 -8.73 -4.92 1.72
C LEU A 354 -7.40 -4.75 0.99
N PRO A 355 -6.61 -5.81 0.70
CA PRO A 355 -5.39 -5.66 -0.07
C PRO A 355 -5.65 -5.08 -1.47
N THR A 356 -6.72 -5.54 -2.13
CA THR A 356 -7.12 -5.06 -3.46
C THR A 356 -7.53 -3.59 -3.41
N ILE A 357 -8.39 -3.23 -2.45
CA ILE A 357 -8.84 -1.85 -2.26
C ILE A 357 -7.67 -0.92 -1.98
N LEU A 358 -6.80 -1.28 -1.05
CA LEU A 358 -5.64 -0.48 -0.70
C LEU A 358 -4.66 -0.34 -1.87
N SER A 359 -4.52 -1.39 -2.70
CA SER A 359 -3.69 -1.32 -3.92
C SER A 359 -4.25 -0.34 -4.93
N ILE A 360 -5.55 -0.42 -5.25
CA ILE A 360 -6.22 0.50 -6.19
C ILE A 360 -6.11 1.94 -5.66
N ALA A 361 -6.35 2.14 -4.36
CA ALA A 361 -6.25 3.45 -3.72
C ALA A 361 -4.81 4.00 -3.76
N ALA A 362 -3.80 3.17 -3.55
CA ALA A 362 -2.40 3.57 -3.58
C ALA A 362 -1.95 3.95 -5.00
N GLN A 363 -2.30 3.15 -6.01
CA GLN A 363 -1.94 3.37 -7.41
C GLN A 363 -2.65 4.56 -8.06
N GLU A 364 -3.78 5.00 -7.49
CA GLU A 364 -4.67 6.03 -8.05
C GLU A 364 -5.11 5.77 -9.49
N THR A 365 -5.03 4.50 -9.93
CA THR A 365 -5.37 4.05 -11.27
C THR A 365 -6.00 2.67 -11.19
N CYS A 366 -6.92 2.39 -12.10
CA CYS A 366 -7.51 1.06 -12.27
C CYS A 366 -6.80 0.28 -13.39
N ASP A 367 -5.47 0.43 -13.53
CA ASP A 367 -4.74 0.05 -14.75
C ASP A 367 -4.75 -1.47 -15.05
N THR A 368 -5.74 -1.84 -15.87
CA THR A 368 -5.72 -2.71 -17.06
C THR A 368 -5.03 -4.09 -17.04
N GLN A 369 -5.13 -4.84 -15.95
CA GLN A 369 -5.36 -6.28 -16.17
C GLN A 369 -6.83 -6.49 -16.54
N MET A 370 -7.12 -7.18 -17.65
CA MET A 370 -8.49 -7.51 -18.08
C MET A 370 -9.33 -8.11 -16.94
N LEU A 371 -8.69 -8.89 -16.06
CA LEU A 371 -9.27 -9.44 -14.83
C LEU A 371 -9.74 -8.36 -13.85
N ALA A 372 -9.04 -7.23 -13.71
CA ALA A 372 -9.44 -6.11 -12.88
C ALA A 372 -10.67 -5.38 -13.45
N HIS A 373 -10.75 -5.20 -14.78
CA HIS A 373 -11.93 -4.61 -15.43
C HIS A 373 -13.17 -5.49 -15.30
N ILE A 374 -13.04 -6.81 -15.52
CA ILE A 374 -14.15 -7.76 -15.35
C ILE A 374 -14.60 -7.79 -13.88
N THR A 375 -13.65 -7.82 -12.94
CA THR A 375 -13.97 -7.81 -11.51
C THR A 375 -14.66 -6.52 -11.11
N LEU A 376 -14.18 -5.36 -11.59
CA LEU A 376 -14.82 -4.07 -11.33
C LEU A 376 -16.21 -4.00 -11.96
N ALA A 377 -16.41 -4.50 -13.17
CA ALA A 377 -17.72 -4.55 -13.81
C ALA A 377 -18.71 -5.44 -13.04
N LYS A 378 -18.25 -6.57 -12.50
CA LYS A 378 -19.03 -7.42 -11.60
C LYS A 378 -19.44 -6.68 -10.33
N ILE A 379 -18.51 -5.93 -9.72
CA ILE A 379 -18.79 -5.10 -8.53
C ILE A 379 -19.80 -4.00 -8.85
N VAL A 380 -19.61 -3.26 -9.95
CA VAL A 380 -20.52 -2.20 -10.40
C VAL A 380 -21.92 -2.78 -10.63
N TYR A 381 -22.02 -3.94 -11.27
CA TYR A 381 -23.29 -4.63 -11.47
C TYR A 381 -24.01 -4.93 -10.16
N TYR A 382 -23.36 -5.59 -9.20
CA TYR A 382 -24.00 -5.89 -7.91
C TYR A 382 -24.31 -4.65 -7.08
N TRP A 383 -23.45 -3.63 -7.13
CA TRP A 383 -23.70 -2.36 -6.46
C TRP A 383 -24.93 -1.66 -7.05
N LEU A 384 -25.05 -1.61 -8.39
CA LEU A 384 -26.22 -1.01 -9.05
C LEU A 384 -27.51 -1.77 -8.72
N LEU A 385 -27.46 -3.10 -8.64
CA LEU A 385 -28.58 -3.93 -8.22
C LEU A 385 -29.08 -3.60 -6.79
N ASN A 386 -28.17 -3.25 -5.90
CA ASN A 386 -28.47 -3.07 -4.49
C ASN A 386 -28.77 -1.62 -4.08
N GLU A 387 -28.03 -0.63 -4.61
CA GLU A 387 -27.95 0.70 -4.01
C GLU A 387 -28.58 1.83 -4.86
N GLN A 388 -28.65 1.71 -6.20
CA GLN A 388 -28.99 2.86 -7.06
C GLN A 388 -29.84 2.52 -8.32
N PRO A 389 -31.13 2.16 -8.16
CA PRO A 389 -31.99 1.75 -9.28
C PRO A 389 -32.48 2.88 -10.20
N GLU A 390 -32.51 4.13 -9.74
CA GLU A 390 -33.11 5.28 -10.46
C GLU A 390 -32.09 6.06 -11.33
N TRP A 391 -30.92 5.48 -11.56
CA TRP A 391 -29.80 6.21 -12.10
C TRP A 391 -30.00 6.69 -13.54
N LYS A 392 -29.42 7.85 -13.87
CA LYS A 392 -29.74 8.62 -15.08
C LYS A 392 -28.79 8.50 -16.27
N GLU A 393 -27.62 7.91 -16.08
CA GLU A 393 -26.54 7.92 -17.08
C GLU A 393 -26.12 6.51 -17.50
N TRP A 394 -27.11 5.67 -17.77
CA TRP A 394 -26.91 4.27 -18.18
C TRP A 394 -26.11 4.11 -19.49
N GLU A 395 -26.04 5.14 -20.35
CA GLU A 395 -25.19 5.14 -21.55
C GLU A 395 -23.70 5.04 -21.21
N SER A 396 -23.27 5.73 -20.15
CA SER A 396 -21.89 5.69 -19.68
C SER A 396 -21.54 4.33 -19.07
N VAL A 397 -22.49 3.70 -18.36
CA VAL A 397 -22.36 2.32 -17.86
C VAL A 397 -22.21 1.35 -18.99
N LEU A 398 -23.05 1.51 -20.01
CA LEU A 398 -23.05 0.62 -21.15
C LEU A 398 -21.68 0.66 -21.82
N THR A 399 -21.16 1.86 -22.08
CA THR A 399 -19.81 2.07 -22.66
C THR A 399 -18.73 1.38 -21.83
N PHE A 400 -18.72 1.58 -20.50
CA PHE A 400 -17.77 0.92 -19.60
C PHE A 400 -17.91 -0.61 -19.62
N SER A 401 -19.15 -1.12 -19.57
CA SER A 401 -19.44 -2.55 -19.54
C SER A 401 -19.07 -3.27 -20.84
N GLU A 402 -19.22 -2.59 -21.99
CA GLU A 402 -18.78 -3.07 -23.30
C GLU A 402 -17.25 -3.17 -23.36
N GLN A 403 -16.52 -2.17 -22.85
CA GLN A 403 -15.06 -2.21 -22.73
C GLN A 403 -14.59 -3.33 -21.80
N ALA A 404 -15.30 -3.55 -20.69
CA ALA A 404 -15.00 -4.64 -19.75
C ALA A 404 -15.44 -6.02 -20.27
N THR A 405 -16.19 -6.09 -21.38
CA THR A 405 -16.78 -7.33 -21.92
C THR A 405 -17.63 -8.11 -20.91
N TYR A 406 -18.22 -7.43 -19.93
CA TYR A 406 -18.98 -8.07 -18.85
C TYR A 406 -20.47 -8.08 -19.17
N MET A 407 -20.91 -9.20 -19.76
CA MET A 407 -22.25 -9.37 -20.32
C MET A 407 -23.42 -9.10 -19.36
N PRO A 408 -23.38 -9.47 -18.07
CA PRO A 408 -24.46 -9.14 -17.13
C PRO A 408 -24.68 -7.62 -16.99
N LEU A 409 -23.61 -6.83 -16.92
CA LEU A 409 -23.71 -5.37 -16.82
C LEU A 409 -24.11 -4.73 -18.15
N ILE A 410 -23.64 -5.27 -19.29
CA ILE A 410 -24.09 -4.82 -20.62
C ILE A 410 -25.61 -4.99 -20.74
N LEU A 411 -26.14 -6.15 -20.35
CA LEU A 411 -27.57 -6.42 -20.39
C LEU A 411 -28.35 -5.43 -19.52
N LEU A 412 -27.95 -5.28 -18.24
CA LEU A 412 -28.59 -4.34 -17.32
C LEU A 412 -28.54 -2.90 -17.86
N ALA A 413 -27.37 -2.44 -18.30
CA ALA A 413 -27.18 -1.08 -18.79
C ALA A 413 -27.96 -0.80 -20.07
N ASN A 414 -28.04 -1.76 -21.00
CA ASN A 414 -28.76 -1.59 -22.26
C ASN A 414 -30.28 -1.45 -22.05
N VAL A 415 -30.83 -2.33 -21.21
CA VAL A 415 -32.26 -2.32 -20.84
C VAL A 415 -32.62 -0.98 -20.20
N LYS A 416 -31.79 -0.50 -19.26
CA LYS A 416 -32.03 0.75 -18.54
C LYS A 416 -31.77 2.03 -19.35
N ALA A 417 -30.80 2.02 -20.27
CA ALA A 417 -30.49 3.18 -21.11
C ALA A 417 -31.61 3.48 -22.13
N LYS A 418 -32.13 2.45 -22.79
CA LYS A 418 -33.10 2.58 -23.89
C LYS A 418 -34.54 2.78 -23.46
N ALA A 419 -34.90 2.43 -22.22
CA ALA A 419 -36.24 2.64 -21.68
C ALA A 419 -36.61 4.12 -21.47
N ARG A 420 -35.67 5.05 -21.72
CA ARG A 420 -35.93 6.49 -21.64
C ARG A 420 -36.39 7.04 -22.99
N PRO A 421 -37.51 7.78 -23.03
CA PRO A 421 -37.98 8.40 -24.26
C PRO A 421 -36.91 9.35 -24.81
N GLN A 422 -36.67 9.21 -26.11
CA GLN A 422 -35.58 9.84 -26.85
C GLN A 422 -35.72 11.37 -26.87
N THR A 423 -34.96 12.07 -26.03
CA THR A 423 -34.65 13.51 -26.21
C THR A 423 -33.16 13.76 -26.52
N LEU A 424 -32.33 12.72 -26.64
CA LEU A 424 -30.87 12.87 -26.82
C LEU A 424 -30.28 12.20 -28.08
N LEU A 425 -31.08 11.54 -28.91
CA LEU A 425 -30.58 10.81 -30.09
C LEU A 425 -30.12 11.68 -31.26
N SER A 426 -30.21 13.01 -31.15
CA SER A 426 -29.66 13.96 -32.12
C SER A 426 -28.20 14.35 -31.85
N SER A 427 -27.62 14.08 -30.67
CA SER A 427 -26.25 14.52 -30.34
C SER A 427 -25.15 13.45 -30.53
N MET A 428 -25.49 12.16 -30.59
CA MET A 428 -24.50 11.06 -30.64
C MET A 428 -24.12 10.57 -32.04
N LYS A 429 -24.80 11.00 -33.11
CA LYS A 429 -24.46 10.60 -34.49
C LYS A 429 -23.08 11.09 -34.98
N ALA A 430 -22.34 11.88 -34.20
CA ALA A 430 -21.13 12.56 -34.65
C ALA A 430 -19.78 12.00 -34.15
N ARG A 431 -19.72 10.94 -33.30
CA ARG A 431 -18.46 10.63 -32.59
C ARG A 431 -17.94 9.19 -32.56
N SER A 432 -18.51 8.22 -33.27
CA SER A 432 -17.89 6.89 -33.37
C SER A 432 -17.90 6.32 -34.79
N PRO A 433 -16.73 6.06 -35.41
CA PRO A 433 -16.64 5.45 -36.74
C PRO A 433 -16.92 3.93 -36.76
N PHE A 434 -17.25 3.30 -35.63
CA PHE A 434 -17.57 1.87 -35.56
C PHE A 434 -19.06 1.54 -35.81
N PHE A 435 -19.93 2.54 -35.90
CA PHE A 435 -21.37 2.32 -36.08
C PHE A 435 -21.86 2.68 -37.50
N SER A 436 -21.63 1.77 -38.45
CA SER A 436 -22.37 1.68 -39.73
C SER A 436 -23.90 1.59 -39.50
N THR A 437 -24.67 2.29 -40.34
CA THR A 437 -26.12 2.56 -40.27
C THR A 437 -27.01 1.55 -41.04
N SER A 438 -26.63 0.28 -41.11
CA SER A 438 -27.55 -0.76 -41.62
C SER A 438 -28.55 -1.16 -40.52
N ASP A 439 -29.84 -1.12 -40.83
CA ASP A 439 -30.97 -1.49 -39.95
C ASP A 439 -30.95 -2.94 -39.41
N ASP A 440 -29.97 -3.77 -39.84
CA ASP A 440 -29.82 -5.18 -39.43
C ASP A 440 -28.78 -5.43 -38.32
N LYS A 441 -28.25 -4.39 -37.66
CA LYS A 441 -27.30 -4.64 -36.56
C LYS A 441 -28.03 -5.27 -35.36
N PRO A 442 -27.60 -6.46 -34.87
CA PRO A 442 -28.19 -7.07 -33.69
C PRO A 442 -28.08 -6.09 -32.53
N GLN A 443 -29.19 -5.90 -31.80
CA GLN A 443 -29.19 -4.95 -30.70
C GLN A 443 -28.22 -5.46 -29.62
N ALA A 444 -27.51 -4.57 -28.94
CA ALA A 444 -26.51 -4.97 -27.93
C ALA A 444 -27.09 -5.86 -26.81
N GLN A 445 -28.38 -5.72 -26.48
CA GLN A 445 -29.11 -6.64 -25.60
C GLN A 445 -29.21 -8.07 -26.17
N ASP A 446 -29.42 -8.25 -27.48
CA ASP A 446 -29.49 -9.56 -28.13
C ASP A 446 -28.11 -10.24 -28.11
N VAL A 447 -27.05 -9.44 -28.31
CA VAL A 447 -25.66 -9.90 -28.21
C VAL A 447 -25.33 -10.36 -26.78
N ALA A 448 -25.73 -9.57 -25.77
CA ALA A 448 -25.49 -9.91 -24.37
C ALA A 448 -26.27 -11.16 -23.94
N VAL A 449 -27.55 -11.27 -24.30
CA VAL A 449 -28.37 -12.47 -24.05
C VAL A 449 -27.77 -13.69 -24.74
N GLY A 450 -27.40 -13.58 -26.01
CA GLY A 450 -26.79 -14.68 -26.75
C GLY A 450 -25.44 -15.12 -26.17
N ALA A 451 -24.64 -14.19 -25.65
CA ALA A 451 -23.39 -14.50 -24.96
C ALA A 451 -23.64 -15.21 -23.62
N LEU A 452 -24.54 -14.70 -22.78
CA LEU A 452 -24.90 -15.30 -21.49
C LEU A 452 -25.56 -16.68 -21.66
N LEU A 453 -26.31 -16.89 -22.74
CA LEU A 453 -26.88 -18.19 -23.07
C LEU A 453 -25.78 -19.21 -23.41
N LYS A 454 -24.75 -18.80 -24.16
CA LYS A 454 -23.59 -19.65 -24.48
C LYS A 454 -22.75 -20.01 -23.25
N THR A 455 -22.65 -19.11 -22.27
CA THR A 455 -21.92 -19.37 -21.02
C THR A 455 -22.75 -20.12 -19.97
N GLY A 456 -24.08 -20.22 -20.16
CA GLY A 456 -24.99 -20.83 -19.20
C GLY A 456 -25.31 -19.96 -17.97
N GLU A 457 -24.85 -18.71 -17.95
CA GLU A 457 -25.03 -17.77 -16.83
C GLU A 457 -26.38 -17.04 -16.88
N LEU A 458 -27.05 -17.05 -18.04
CA LEU A 458 -28.29 -16.30 -18.27
C LEU A 458 -29.40 -16.56 -17.22
N PRO A 459 -29.72 -17.80 -16.80
CA PRO A 459 -30.75 -18.03 -15.80
C PRO A 459 -30.48 -17.32 -14.47
N GLN A 460 -29.22 -17.38 -13.99
CA GLN A 460 -28.83 -16.70 -12.76
C GLN A 460 -28.94 -15.18 -12.89
N VAL A 461 -28.49 -14.60 -14.00
CA VAL A 461 -28.59 -13.16 -14.25
C VAL A 461 -30.04 -12.69 -14.31
N LEU A 462 -30.92 -13.48 -14.95
CA LEU A 462 -32.36 -13.19 -14.98
C LEU A 462 -32.96 -13.22 -13.56
N ASP A 463 -32.61 -14.23 -12.77
CA ASP A 463 -33.06 -14.32 -11.39
C ASP A 463 -32.59 -13.12 -10.57
N GLU A 464 -31.32 -12.70 -10.70
CA GLU A 464 -30.76 -11.53 -10.02
C GLU A 464 -31.46 -10.22 -10.42
N LEU A 465 -31.67 -9.99 -11.73
CA LEU A 465 -32.37 -8.81 -12.25
C LEU A 465 -33.83 -8.72 -11.79
N LEU A 466 -34.46 -9.87 -11.58
CA LEU A 466 -35.86 -9.99 -11.16
C LEU A 466 -36.01 -10.23 -9.65
N ALA A 467 -34.91 -10.26 -8.88
CA ALA A 467 -34.92 -10.53 -7.43
C ALA A 467 -35.55 -9.44 -6.57
N GLY A 468 -35.75 -8.26 -7.15
CA GLY A 468 -36.29 -7.09 -6.46
C GLY A 468 -37.78 -7.15 -6.16
N VAL A 469 -38.45 -8.22 -6.56
CA VAL A 469 -39.89 -8.32 -6.43
C VAL A 469 -40.26 -9.51 -5.54
N GLN A 470 -40.43 -9.23 -4.25
CA GLN A 470 -41.12 -10.14 -3.35
C GLN A 470 -42.54 -9.62 -3.13
N PRO A 471 -43.56 -10.50 -3.11
CA PRO A 471 -44.88 -10.12 -2.65
C PRO A 471 -44.74 -9.63 -1.21
N VAL A 472 -45.40 -8.53 -0.87
CA VAL A 472 -45.76 -8.25 0.51
C VAL A 472 -46.60 -9.45 0.93
N GLN A 473 -46.01 -10.40 1.66
CA GLN A 473 -46.80 -11.45 2.28
C GLN A 473 -47.86 -10.74 3.11
N ASP A 474 -49.13 -11.11 2.89
CA ASP A 474 -50.26 -10.49 3.56
C ASP A 474 -49.94 -10.35 5.06
N PRO A 475 -50.10 -9.16 5.64
CA PRO A 475 -49.80 -8.96 7.05
C PRO A 475 -50.71 -9.89 7.85
N LEU A 476 -50.10 -10.87 8.53
CA LEU A 476 -50.76 -11.61 9.59
C LEU A 476 -51.42 -10.60 10.54
N PRO A 477 -52.69 -10.83 10.93
CA PRO A 477 -53.40 -9.91 11.79
C PRO A 477 -52.81 -9.97 13.21
N SER A 478 -51.88 -9.08 13.54
CA SER A 478 -51.46 -8.81 14.91
C SER A 478 -50.96 -7.37 15.07
N ASP A 479 -51.28 -6.76 16.21
CA ASP A 479 -50.95 -5.38 16.60
C ASP A 479 -49.44 -5.05 16.66
N THR A 480 -48.57 -5.99 16.31
CA THR A 480 -47.12 -5.82 16.13
C THR A 480 -46.74 -5.25 14.75
N ALA A 481 -47.67 -5.20 13.80
CA ALA A 481 -47.41 -4.76 12.42
C ALA A 481 -47.12 -3.26 12.27
N GLN A 482 -47.52 -2.40 13.21
CA GLN A 482 -47.30 -0.95 13.10
C GLN A 482 -45.83 -0.54 13.37
N ALA A 483 -45.11 -1.25 14.24
CA ALA A 483 -43.69 -0.98 14.51
C ALA A 483 -42.76 -1.50 13.38
N ALA A 484 -43.13 -2.60 12.72
CA ALA A 484 -42.41 -3.13 11.55
C ALA A 484 -42.66 -2.29 10.27
N ARG A 485 -43.86 -1.70 10.12
CA ARG A 485 -44.20 -0.85 8.96
C ARG A 485 -43.46 0.48 8.92
N GLN A 486 -43.08 1.05 10.07
CA GLN A 486 -42.29 2.30 10.11
C GLN A 486 -40.79 2.09 9.90
N SER A 487 -40.30 0.85 10.06
CA SER A 487 -38.88 0.49 9.86
C SER A 487 -38.59 -0.15 8.49
N GLN A 488 -39.61 -0.60 7.75
CA GLN A 488 -39.46 -1.17 6.40
C GLN A 488 -39.79 -0.20 5.25
N SER A 489 -40.37 0.97 5.52
CA SER A 489 -40.83 1.89 4.45
C SER A 489 -39.73 2.70 3.77
N SER A 490 -38.49 2.64 4.24
CA SER A 490 -37.38 3.48 3.74
C SER A 490 -36.19 2.73 3.14
N SER A 491 -36.12 1.39 3.19
CA SER A 491 -34.84 0.69 2.94
C SER A 491 -34.80 -0.39 1.86
N THR A 492 -35.88 -0.73 1.14
CA THR A 492 -35.79 -1.74 0.06
C THR A 492 -36.69 -1.45 -1.14
N ARG A 493 -36.51 -0.30 -1.79
CA ARG A 493 -36.85 -0.20 -3.23
C ARG A 493 -35.78 -0.96 -4.01
N ARG A 494 -35.85 -2.30 -4.00
CA ARG A 494 -35.01 -3.13 -4.85
C ARG A 494 -35.35 -2.86 -6.31
N LEU A 495 -34.36 -3.00 -7.17
CA LEU A 495 -34.42 -2.74 -8.61
C LEU A 495 -35.61 -3.48 -9.25
N GLN A 496 -36.68 -2.76 -9.57
CA GLN A 496 -37.78 -3.28 -10.39
C GLN A 496 -37.55 -2.81 -11.82
N LEU A 497 -37.55 -3.75 -12.78
CA LEU A 497 -37.61 -3.39 -14.19
C LEU A 497 -38.98 -2.74 -14.47
N SER A 498 -38.99 -1.59 -15.14
CA SER A 498 -40.22 -1.01 -15.68
C SER A 498 -40.88 -1.98 -16.65
N ASP A 499 -42.15 -1.76 -16.98
CA ASP A 499 -42.85 -2.63 -17.92
C ASP A 499 -42.15 -2.61 -19.30
N GLU A 500 -41.65 -1.45 -19.72
CA GLU A 500 -40.88 -1.27 -20.96
C GLU A 500 -39.53 -2.03 -20.90
N GLU A 501 -38.81 -1.91 -19.78
CA GLU A 501 -37.54 -2.60 -19.56
C GLU A 501 -37.72 -4.13 -19.56
N PHE A 502 -38.78 -4.62 -18.92
CA PHE A 502 -39.15 -6.03 -18.92
C PHE A 502 -39.52 -6.51 -20.33
N GLN A 503 -40.30 -5.71 -21.07
CA GLN A 503 -40.65 -6.03 -22.45
C GLN A 503 -39.43 -6.17 -23.35
N MET A 504 -38.46 -5.26 -23.22
CA MET A 504 -37.21 -5.31 -23.96
C MET A 504 -36.43 -6.59 -23.68
N LEU A 505 -36.34 -6.99 -22.41
CA LEU A 505 -35.69 -8.23 -22.00
C LEU A 505 -36.39 -9.46 -22.58
N VAL A 506 -37.74 -9.53 -22.51
CA VAL A 506 -38.52 -10.64 -23.07
C VAL A 506 -38.31 -10.74 -24.59
N ASN A 507 -38.39 -9.63 -25.31
CA ASN A 507 -38.17 -9.63 -26.76
C ASN A 507 -36.75 -10.13 -27.13
N ALA A 508 -35.73 -9.72 -26.38
CA ALA A 508 -34.37 -10.20 -26.60
C ALA A 508 -34.24 -11.73 -26.38
N LEU A 509 -34.90 -12.26 -25.34
CA LEU A 509 -34.94 -13.71 -25.09
C LEU A 509 -35.65 -14.47 -26.22
N LEU A 510 -36.77 -13.95 -26.72
CA LEU A 510 -37.51 -14.56 -27.82
C LEU A 510 -36.70 -14.54 -29.13
N HIS A 511 -36.02 -13.43 -29.45
CA HIS A 511 -35.13 -13.35 -30.62
C HIS A 511 -33.97 -14.36 -30.57
N GLN A 512 -33.42 -14.63 -29.38
CA GLN A 512 -32.37 -15.63 -29.17
C GLN A 512 -32.92 -17.05 -29.00
N GLN A 513 -34.21 -17.30 -29.28
CA GLN A 513 -34.89 -18.59 -29.13
C GLN A 513 -34.81 -19.19 -27.70
N ALA A 514 -34.64 -18.33 -26.69
CA ALA A 514 -34.51 -18.70 -25.28
C ALA A 514 -35.83 -18.53 -24.51
N GLY A 515 -36.98 -18.69 -25.18
CA GLY A 515 -38.31 -18.50 -24.60
C GLY A 515 -38.66 -19.49 -23.47
N ASN A 516 -37.95 -20.61 -23.38
CA ASN A 516 -38.09 -21.59 -22.31
C ASN A 516 -37.55 -21.09 -20.96
N LEU A 517 -36.71 -20.05 -20.97
CA LEU A 517 -36.23 -19.38 -19.74
C LEU A 517 -37.25 -18.39 -19.16
N LEU A 518 -38.33 -18.08 -19.89
CA LEU A 518 -39.42 -17.23 -19.40
C LEU A 518 -40.30 -18.02 -18.44
N GLN A 519 -39.76 -18.47 -17.31
CA GLN A 519 -40.47 -19.23 -16.28
C GLN A 519 -40.24 -18.60 -14.90
N GLY A 520 -40.91 -19.09 -13.85
CA GLY A 520 -40.67 -18.65 -12.46
C GLY A 520 -40.82 -17.14 -12.26
N ARG A 521 -39.73 -16.40 -11.99
CA ARG A 521 -39.77 -14.95 -11.74
C ARG A 521 -40.28 -14.12 -12.93
N CYS A 522 -40.10 -14.61 -14.16
CA CYS A 522 -40.66 -13.95 -15.35
C CYS A 522 -42.19 -14.02 -15.36
N VAL A 523 -42.76 -15.20 -15.07
CA VAL A 523 -44.21 -15.41 -14.95
C VAL A 523 -44.77 -14.53 -13.85
N TRP A 524 -44.09 -14.51 -12.71
CA TRP A 524 -44.48 -13.69 -11.58
C TRP A 524 -44.46 -12.19 -11.93
N ARG A 525 -43.45 -11.69 -12.66
CA ARG A 525 -43.39 -10.28 -13.07
C ARG A 525 -44.55 -9.87 -14.00
N VAL A 526 -45.10 -10.79 -14.79
CA VAL A 526 -46.25 -10.54 -15.68
C VAL A 526 -47.47 -10.08 -14.89
N GLU A 527 -47.74 -10.63 -13.71
CA GLU A 527 -48.89 -10.26 -12.85
C GLU A 527 -48.87 -8.79 -12.43
N TYR A 528 -47.69 -8.16 -12.45
CA TYR A 528 -47.47 -6.78 -12.03
C TYR A 528 -47.34 -5.80 -13.19
N LEU A 529 -47.64 -6.21 -14.43
CA LEU A 529 -47.65 -5.30 -15.57
C LEU A 529 -48.84 -4.35 -15.48
N GLN A 530 -48.57 -3.06 -15.62
CA GLN A 530 -49.56 -1.99 -15.51
C GLN A 530 -49.93 -1.40 -16.87
N ASN A 531 -49.11 -1.62 -17.91
CA ASN A 531 -49.31 -1.07 -19.25
C ASN A 531 -49.96 -2.08 -20.21
N SER A 532 -51.24 -1.88 -20.56
CA SER A 532 -51.99 -2.77 -21.46
C SER A 532 -51.40 -2.89 -22.87
N ARG A 533 -50.77 -1.83 -23.38
CA ARG A 533 -50.11 -1.87 -24.70
C ARG A 533 -48.92 -2.83 -24.69
N ILE A 534 -48.19 -2.87 -23.59
CA ILE A 534 -47.04 -3.75 -23.40
C ILE A 534 -47.51 -5.20 -23.30
N VAL A 535 -48.54 -5.48 -22.51
CA VAL A 535 -49.13 -6.83 -22.39
C VAL A 535 -49.56 -7.38 -23.76
N ARG A 536 -50.31 -6.60 -24.55
CA ARG A 536 -50.75 -7.03 -25.90
C ARG A 536 -49.57 -7.24 -26.85
N SER A 537 -48.56 -6.40 -26.77
CA SER A 537 -47.35 -6.54 -27.59
C SER A 537 -46.57 -7.81 -27.23
N LEU A 538 -46.45 -8.12 -25.93
CA LEU A 538 -45.83 -9.34 -25.45
C LEU A 538 -46.60 -10.60 -25.88
N VAL A 539 -47.93 -10.61 -25.81
CA VAL A 539 -48.75 -11.72 -26.32
C VAL A 539 -48.46 -11.96 -27.81
N LYS A 540 -48.49 -10.91 -28.63
CA LYS A 540 -48.19 -11.03 -30.06
C LYS A 540 -46.79 -11.59 -30.33
N ALA A 541 -45.78 -11.14 -29.56
CA ALA A 541 -44.41 -11.62 -29.70
C ALA A 541 -44.28 -13.11 -29.30
N VAL A 542 -44.95 -13.51 -28.22
CA VAL A 542 -44.97 -14.89 -27.73
C VAL A 542 -45.68 -15.83 -28.71
N ASP A 543 -46.84 -15.44 -29.25
CA ASP A 543 -47.59 -16.25 -30.23
C ASP A 543 -46.82 -16.48 -31.53
N ALA A 544 -45.97 -15.52 -31.90
CA ALA A 544 -45.10 -15.61 -33.08
C ALA A 544 -43.82 -16.43 -32.82
N SER A 545 -43.53 -16.76 -31.56
CA SER A 545 -42.28 -17.41 -31.16
C SER A 545 -42.48 -18.90 -30.90
N GLN A 546 -41.49 -19.70 -31.24
CA GLN A 546 -41.45 -21.12 -30.90
C GLN A 546 -40.67 -21.30 -29.58
N ASN A 547 -40.97 -22.37 -28.82
CA ASN A 547 -40.28 -22.74 -27.57
C ASN A 547 -40.43 -21.74 -26.40
N VAL A 548 -41.63 -21.20 -26.18
CA VAL A 548 -41.95 -20.38 -24.99
C VAL A 548 -42.49 -21.26 -23.87
N ALA A 549 -42.08 -21.00 -22.62
CA ALA A 549 -42.60 -21.72 -21.46
C ALA A 549 -44.13 -21.57 -21.33
N ALA A 550 -44.85 -22.69 -21.23
CA ALA A 550 -46.32 -22.71 -21.27
C ALA A 550 -46.97 -21.87 -20.16
N GLU A 551 -46.37 -21.84 -18.97
CA GLU A 551 -46.81 -21.03 -17.84
C GLU A 551 -46.77 -19.52 -18.11
N PHE A 552 -45.79 -19.04 -18.88
CA PHE A 552 -45.68 -17.64 -19.25
C PHE A 552 -46.66 -17.24 -20.33
N VAL A 553 -46.87 -18.12 -21.32
CA VAL A 553 -47.95 -17.97 -22.31
C VAL A 553 -49.29 -17.86 -21.60
N HIS A 554 -49.54 -18.76 -20.64
CA HIS A 554 -50.76 -18.79 -19.85
C HIS A 554 -50.95 -17.50 -19.06
N ALA A 555 -49.92 -17.05 -18.32
CA ALA A 555 -49.98 -15.83 -17.52
C ALA A 555 -50.28 -14.58 -18.35
N LEU A 556 -49.67 -14.43 -19.53
CA LEU A 556 -49.94 -13.28 -20.42
C LEU A 556 -51.37 -13.29 -21.00
N HIS A 557 -51.87 -14.45 -21.44
CA HIS A 557 -53.22 -14.58 -22.00
C HIS A 557 -54.33 -14.36 -20.97
N HIS A 558 -54.05 -14.68 -19.70
CA HIS A 558 -54.98 -14.50 -18.60
C HIS A 558 -54.76 -13.17 -17.85
N HIS A 559 -53.82 -12.34 -18.32
CA HIS A 559 -53.55 -11.05 -17.69
C HIS A 559 -54.76 -10.11 -17.84
N PRO A 560 -55.26 -9.46 -16.76
CA PRO A 560 -56.48 -8.65 -16.79
C PRO A 560 -56.48 -7.49 -17.80
N LEU A 561 -55.30 -7.02 -18.19
CA LEU A 561 -55.12 -5.95 -19.17
C LEU A 561 -55.10 -6.42 -20.64
N TYR A 562 -55.15 -7.73 -20.90
CA TYR A 562 -55.19 -8.26 -22.27
C TYR A 562 -56.59 -8.19 -22.88
N SER A 563 -57.62 -8.42 -22.07
CA SER A 563 -59.04 -8.43 -22.48
C SER A 563 -59.71 -7.05 -22.51
N ARG A 564 -59.07 -6.04 -21.92
CA ARG A 564 -59.45 -4.62 -21.97
C ARG A 564 -58.67 -3.94 -23.08
#